data_AF-A0A150AHV0-F1
#
_entry.id   AF-A0A150AHV0-F1
#
_cell.length_a   1.000
_cell.length_b   1.000
_cell.length_c   1.000
_cell.angle_alpha   90.00
_cell.angle_beta   90.00
_cell.angle_gamma   90.00
#
_symmetry.space_group_name_H-M   'P 1'
#
loop_
_entity.id
_entity.type
_entity.pdbx_description
1 polymer ?
#
loop_
_entity_poly.entity_id
_entity_poly.type
_entity_poly.pdbx_seq_one_letter_code
_entity_poly.pdbx_strand_id
1 'polypeptide(L)'
;MLYRIIIKQTMKKLIYLFLNILLFSCSIESVILSESASKGIDDILNFYGGYCEYSVGKVVATDEPTTTYFEVKLSKSKGVEKFKKDSQFTSSNIAYRLYRNLTKEEKSNYSEIRTIIIFESGITKKYAFKTDELKTVDNKTKTVDLVVDYIKG
;
A
#
# COMPACT_ATOMS: atom_id res chain seq x y z
N MET A 1 31.33 -54.37 3.03
CA MET A 1 31.83 -52.98 3.26
C MET A 1 31.38 -52.02 2.16
N LEU A 2 31.54 -52.38 0.87
CA LEU A 2 31.11 -51.58 -0.30
C LEU A 2 29.62 -51.15 -0.29
N TYR A 3 28.70 -52.04 0.11
CA TYR A 3 27.26 -51.75 0.14
C TYR A 3 26.87 -50.56 1.04
N ARG A 4 27.56 -50.38 2.18
CA ARG A 4 27.31 -49.24 3.10
C ARG A 4 27.80 -47.90 2.56
N ILE A 5 28.82 -47.92 1.70
CA ILE A 5 29.40 -46.72 1.08
C ILE A 5 28.45 -46.20 -0.01
N ILE A 6 27.93 -47.11 -0.85
CA ILE A 6 26.98 -46.79 -1.92
C ILE A 6 25.73 -46.13 -1.34
N ILE A 7 25.10 -46.75 -0.32
CA ILE A 7 23.88 -46.20 0.31
C ILE A 7 24.10 -44.79 0.88
N LYS A 8 25.23 -44.55 1.57
CA LYS A 8 25.56 -43.22 2.09
C LYS A 8 25.68 -42.18 0.97
N GLN A 9 26.22 -42.57 -0.19
CA GLN A 9 26.41 -41.67 -1.32
C GLN A 9 25.09 -41.38 -2.04
N THR A 10 24.19 -42.36 -2.16
CA THR A 10 22.85 -42.17 -2.72
C THR A 10 21.97 -41.31 -1.80
N MET A 11 22.05 -41.49 -0.47
CA MET A 11 21.31 -40.64 0.48
C MET A 11 21.78 -39.18 0.48
N LYS A 12 23.10 -38.92 0.33
CA LYS A 12 23.61 -37.55 0.18
C LYS A 12 23.06 -36.84 -1.05
N LYS A 13 22.92 -37.55 -2.18
CA LYS A 13 22.31 -37.01 -3.40
C LYS A 13 20.82 -36.74 -3.23
N LEU A 14 20.09 -37.62 -2.54
CA LEU A 14 18.67 -37.40 -2.21
C LEU A 14 18.46 -36.20 -1.29
N ILE A 15 19.33 -35.99 -0.30
CA ILE A 15 19.29 -34.81 0.58
C ILE A 15 19.53 -33.52 -0.23
N TYR A 16 20.49 -33.53 -1.16
CA TYR A 16 20.75 -32.38 -2.03
C TYR A 16 19.58 -32.07 -2.97
N LEU A 17 18.90 -33.10 -3.46
CA LEU A 17 17.71 -32.96 -4.31
C LEU A 17 16.53 -32.35 -3.52
N PHE A 18 16.30 -32.82 -2.29
CA PHE A 18 15.27 -32.27 -1.40
C PHE A 18 15.55 -30.83 -0.97
N LEU A 19 16.82 -30.48 -0.74
CA LEU A 19 17.23 -29.12 -0.36
C LEU A 19 16.99 -28.09 -1.47
N ASN A 20 17.10 -28.50 -2.74
CA ASN A 20 16.79 -27.61 -3.88
C ASN A 20 15.27 -27.41 -4.06
N ILE A 21 14.44 -28.41 -3.79
CA ILE A 21 12.97 -28.30 -3.91
C ILE A 21 12.40 -27.33 -2.87
N LEU A 22 13.00 -27.25 -1.67
CA LEU A 22 12.58 -26.32 -0.62
C LEU A 22 12.89 -24.85 -0.92
N LEU A 23 13.79 -24.55 -1.86
CA LEU A 23 14.15 -23.17 -2.22
C LEU A 23 13.25 -22.56 -3.32
N PHE A 24 12.40 -23.38 -3.98
CA PHE A 24 11.51 -22.93 -5.06
C PHE A 24 10.05 -22.72 -4.65
N SER A 25 9.65 -23.03 -3.41
CA SER A 25 8.24 -22.93 -3.00
C SER A 25 7.83 -21.59 -2.41
N CYS A 26 8.71 -20.58 -2.41
CA CYS A 26 8.34 -19.21 -2.06
C CYS A 26 8.42 -18.32 -3.31
N SER A 27 7.56 -18.63 -4.29
CA SER A 27 7.11 -17.59 -5.22
C SER A 27 6.32 -16.59 -4.38
N ILE A 28 7.01 -15.56 -3.88
CA ILE A 28 6.36 -14.41 -3.28
C ILE A 28 5.45 -13.87 -4.39
N GLU A 29 4.14 -14.11 -4.28
CA GLU A 29 3.13 -13.29 -4.95
C GLU A 29 3.28 -11.88 -4.39
N SER A 30 4.30 -11.16 -4.86
CA SER A 30 4.30 -9.72 -4.74
C SER A 30 3.08 -9.29 -5.56
N VAL A 31 2.07 -8.76 -4.88
CA VAL A 31 1.02 -8.00 -5.55
C VAL A 31 1.76 -6.90 -6.31
N ILE A 32 1.94 -7.09 -7.61
CA ILE A 32 2.63 -6.13 -8.45
C ILE A 32 1.77 -4.87 -8.38
N LEU A 33 2.32 -3.85 -7.75
CA LEU A 33 1.68 -2.55 -7.68
C LEU A 33 1.52 -2.04 -9.12
N SER A 34 0.32 -1.60 -9.47
CA SER A 34 0.08 -1.00 -10.77
C SER A 34 0.84 0.32 -10.91
N GLU A 35 1.06 0.76 -12.15
CA GLU A 35 1.76 2.02 -12.44
C GLU A 35 1.04 3.23 -11.82
N SER A 36 -0.28 3.28 -11.88
CA SER A 36 -1.13 4.31 -11.28
C SER A 36 -1.03 4.34 -9.75
N ALA A 37 -1.04 3.16 -9.11
CA ALA A 37 -0.86 3.08 -7.67
C ALA A 37 0.57 3.46 -7.27
N SER A 38 1.59 3.05 -8.05
CA SER A 38 2.99 3.50 -7.86
C SER A 38 3.09 5.02 -7.93
N LYS A 39 2.48 5.64 -8.94
CA LYS A 39 2.42 7.10 -9.08
C LYS A 39 1.75 7.77 -7.88
N GLY A 40 0.72 7.14 -7.30
CA GLY A 40 0.10 7.60 -6.06
C GLY A 40 1.05 7.58 -4.87
N ILE A 41 1.83 6.51 -4.71
CA ILE A 41 2.88 6.40 -3.68
C ILE A 41 3.98 7.44 -3.92
N ASP A 42 4.41 7.63 -5.16
CA ASP A 42 5.41 8.63 -5.53
C ASP A 42 4.91 10.05 -5.24
N ASP A 43 3.64 10.37 -5.52
CA ASP A 43 3.04 11.68 -5.18
C ASP A 43 3.03 11.93 -3.66
N ILE A 44 2.76 10.88 -2.86
CA ILE A 44 2.83 10.96 -1.39
C ILE A 44 4.28 11.23 -0.95
N LEU A 45 5.25 10.47 -1.47
CA LEU A 45 6.66 10.60 -1.13
C LEU A 45 7.24 11.94 -1.60
N ASN A 46 6.84 12.44 -2.76
CA ASN A 46 7.28 13.74 -3.26
C ASN A 46 6.78 14.88 -2.37
N PHE A 47 5.57 14.76 -1.82
CA PHE A 47 5.02 15.81 -0.96
C PHE A 47 5.53 15.74 0.48
N TYR A 48 5.56 14.54 1.06
CA TYR A 48 5.87 14.35 2.49
C TYR A 48 7.31 13.88 2.75
N GLY A 49 7.98 13.32 1.76
CA GLY A 49 9.23 12.58 1.94
C GLY A 49 9.04 11.30 2.77
N GLY A 50 10.16 10.67 3.11
CA GLY A 50 10.21 9.52 4.03
C GLY A 50 10.10 8.17 3.34
N TYR A 51 9.49 7.21 4.02
CA TYR A 51 9.36 5.83 3.57
C TYR A 51 7.91 5.37 3.64
N CYS A 52 7.42 4.82 2.53
CA CYS A 52 6.04 4.42 2.35
C CYS A 52 5.94 2.92 2.10
N GLU A 53 5.31 2.20 3.03
CA GLU A 53 4.85 0.83 2.81
C GLU A 53 3.41 0.85 2.35
N TYR A 54 2.99 -0.20 1.64
CA TYR A 54 1.60 -0.37 1.24
C TYR A 54 1.15 -1.82 1.39
N SER A 55 -0.16 -2.02 1.51
CA SER A 55 -0.79 -3.33 1.43
C SER A 55 -2.21 -3.21 0.89
N VAL A 56 -2.73 -4.30 0.35
CA VAL A 56 -4.14 -4.42 -0.03
C VAL A 56 -4.75 -5.54 0.80
N GLY A 57 -5.97 -5.35 1.29
CA GLY A 57 -6.65 -6.35 2.09
C GLY A 57 -8.16 -6.29 2.00
N LYS A 58 -8.79 -7.24 2.68
CA LYS A 58 -10.25 -7.34 2.80
C LYS A 58 -10.63 -7.69 4.23
N VAL A 59 -11.67 -7.04 4.74
CA VAL A 59 -12.33 -7.40 6.00
C VAL A 59 -13.66 -8.06 5.62
N VAL A 60 -13.83 -9.31 6.04
CA VAL A 60 -15.06 -10.08 5.84
C VAL A 60 -15.76 -10.20 7.18
N ALA A 61 -17.03 -9.82 7.24
CA ALA A 61 -17.88 -9.91 8.41
C ALA A 61 -19.17 -10.65 8.04
N THR A 62 -19.76 -11.36 9.01
CA THR A 62 -20.91 -12.24 8.79
C THR A 62 -22.19 -11.47 8.42
N ASP A 63 -22.36 -10.26 8.97
CA ASP A 63 -23.57 -9.44 8.84
C ASP A 63 -23.30 -8.04 8.25
N GLU A 64 -22.08 -7.80 7.76
CA GLU A 64 -21.67 -6.53 7.14
C GLU A 64 -21.05 -6.76 5.75
N PRO A 65 -21.20 -5.80 4.82
CA PRO A 65 -20.56 -5.91 3.52
C PRO A 65 -19.04 -6.03 3.66
N THR A 66 -18.45 -6.89 2.82
CA THR A 66 -16.99 -7.03 2.74
C THR A 66 -16.36 -5.68 2.42
N THR A 67 -15.43 -5.24 3.27
CA THR A 67 -14.68 -4.00 3.06
C THR A 67 -13.34 -4.33 2.43
N THR A 68 -13.11 -3.90 1.20
CA THR A 68 -11.80 -3.97 0.56
C THR A 68 -11.04 -2.67 0.77
N TYR A 69 -9.74 -2.75 1.05
CA TYR A 69 -8.95 -1.57 1.37
C TYR A 69 -7.57 -1.58 0.72
N PHE A 70 -7.11 -0.38 0.38
CA PHE A 70 -5.71 -0.09 0.09
C PHE A 70 -5.13 0.64 1.30
N GLU A 71 -4.12 0.08 1.96
CA GLU A 71 -3.46 0.68 3.11
C GLU A 71 -2.10 1.27 2.72
N VAL A 72 -1.86 2.50 3.16
CA VAL A 72 -0.60 3.23 3.02
C VAL A 72 -0.03 3.49 4.41
N LYS A 73 1.19 3.07 4.66
CA LYS A 73 1.90 3.36 5.91
C LYS A 73 3.11 4.24 5.62
N LEU A 74 3.07 5.47 6.13
CA LEU A 74 4.13 6.45 6.00
C LEU A 74 4.94 6.55 7.30
N SER A 75 6.27 6.48 7.18
CA SER A 75 7.21 6.57 8.29
C SER A 75 8.43 7.40 7.87
N LYS A 76 9.26 7.80 8.84
CA LYS A 76 10.52 8.54 8.60
C LYS A 76 10.32 9.81 7.75
N SER A 77 9.16 10.47 7.90
CA SER A 77 8.77 11.62 7.09
C SER A 77 8.79 12.90 7.92
N LYS A 78 9.72 13.81 7.64
CA LYS A 78 9.72 15.15 8.24
C LYS A 78 8.50 15.98 7.82
N GLY A 79 7.90 15.65 6.67
CA GLY A 79 6.70 16.32 6.17
C GLY A 79 5.50 16.13 7.11
N VAL A 80 5.27 14.91 7.59
CA VAL A 80 4.13 14.63 8.49
C VAL A 80 4.36 15.14 9.92
N GLU A 81 5.60 15.25 10.39
CA GLU A 81 5.91 15.79 11.72
C GLU A 81 5.39 17.22 11.90
N LYS A 82 5.43 18.03 10.83
CA LYS A 82 4.93 19.42 10.84
C LYS A 82 3.43 19.51 11.15
N PHE A 83 2.68 18.45 10.87
CA PHE A 83 1.22 18.40 11.00
C PHE A 83 0.77 17.39 12.05
N LYS A 84 1.63 17.04 13.01
CA LYS A 84 1.35 16.03 14.03
C LYS A 84 0.06 16.26 14.82
N LYS A 85 -0.27 17.53 15.11
CA LYS A 85 -1.51 17.93 15.79
C LYS A 85 -2.76 17.65 14.93
N ASP A 86 -2.63 17.82 13.62
CA ASP A 86 -3.71 17.63 12.63
C ASP A 86 -3.45 16.37 11.77
N SER A 87 -3.10 15.27 12.44
CA SER A 87 -2.77 14.01 11.78
C SER A 87 -3.90 13.48 10.91
N GLN A 88 -5.16 13.75 11.24
CA GLN A 88 -6.31 13.37 10.41
C GLN A 88 -6.34 14.12 9.07
N PHE A 89 -6.04 15.43 9.08
CA PHE A 89 -5.91 16.22 7.85
C PHE A 89 -4.77 15.67 6.98
N THR A 90 -3.62 15.42 7.58
CA THR A 90 -2.46 14.82 6.89
C THR A 90 -2.81 13.47 6.27
N SER A 91 -3.45 12.59 7.05
CA SER A 91 -3.92 11.29 6.61
C SER A 91 -4.94 11.39 5.48
N SER A 92 -5.88 12.33 5.53
CA SER A 92 -6.85 12.53 4.44
C SER A 92 -6.18 12.97 3.14
N ASN A 93 -5.14 13.81 3.22
CA ASN A 93 -4.37 14.21 2.05
C ASN A 93 -3.56 13.03 1.47
N ILE A 94 -2.93 12.21 2.32
CA ILE A 94 -2.25 10.98 1.88
C ILE A 94 -3.24 10.08 1.12
N ALA A 95 -4.42 9.83 1.70
CA ALA A 95 -5.45 9.01 1.06
C ALA A 95 -5.91 9.60 -0.28
N TYR A 96 -6.13 10.91 -0.34
CA TYR A 96 -6.54 11.59 -1.56
C TYR A 96 -5.47 11.55 -2.65
N ARG A 97 -4.19 11.72 -2.31
CA ARG A 97 -3.05 11.62 -3.25
C ARG A 97 -2.92 10.25 -3.89
N LEU A 98 -3.11 9.19 -3.11
CA LEU A 98 -3.21 7.85 -3.70
C LEU A 98 -4.45 7.76 -4.60
N TYR A 99 -5.62 8.09 -4.06
CA TYR A 99 -6.90 7.96 -4.76
C TYR A 99 -6.92 8.65 -6.12
N ARG A 100 -6.48 9.90 -6.20
CA ARG A 100 -6.56 10.70 -7.44
C ARG A 100 -5.72 10.12 -8.57
N ASN A 101 -4.67 9.37 -8.25
CA ASN A 101 -3.79 8.73 -9.23
C ASN A 101 -4.30 7.35 -9.70
N LEU A 102 -5.18 6.68 -8.95
CA LEU A 102 -5.79 5.42 -9.35
C LEU A 102 -6.68 5.58 -10.59
N THR A 103 -6.70 4.56 -11.44
CA THR A 103 -7.64 4.47 -12.56
C THR A 103 -9.08 4.32 -12.06
N LYS A 104 -10.06 4.48 -12.96
CA LYS A 104 -11.47 4.32 -12.61
C LYS A 104 -11.77 2.89 -12.15
N GLU A 105 -11.17 1.92 -12.83
CA GLU A 105 -11.30 0.49 -12.55
C GLU A 105 -10.70 0.17 -11.18
N GLU A 106 -9.49 0.67 -10.90
CA GLU A 106 -8.83 0.46 -9.60
C GLU A 106 -9.59 1.08 -8.44
N LYS A 107 -10.15 2.27 -8.63
CA LYS A 107 -10.99 2.92 -7.61
C LYS A 107 -12.17 2.05 -7.19
N SER A 108 -12.74 1.27 -8.12
CA SER A 108 -13.87 0.37 -7.83
C SER A 108 -13.47 -0.89 -7.05
N ASN A 109 -12.18 -1.20 -6.96
CA ASN A 109 -11.70 -2.37 -6.22
C ASN A 109 -11.64 -2.14 -4.71
N TYR A 110 -11.74 -0.88 -4.25
CA TYR A 110 -11.55 -0.50 -2.85
C TYR A 110 -12.77 0.23 -2.30
N SER A 111 -13.26 -0.23 -1.15
CA SER A 111 -14.26 0.48 -0.34
C SER A 111 -13.64 1.66 0.42
N GLU A 112 -12.37 1.54 0.81
CA GLU A 112 -11.67 2.57 1.57
C GLU A 112 -10.16 2.60 1.31
N ILE A 113 -9.55 3.75 1.58
CA ILE A 113 -8.09 3.90 1.68
C ILE A 113 -7.75 4.10 3.15
N ARG A 114 -6.86 3.25 3.66
CA ARG A 114 -6.33 3.32 5.02
C ARG A 114 -5.00 4.03 5.02
N THR A 115 -4.77 4.85 6.03
CA THR A 115 -3.50 5.52 6.23
C THR A 115 -2.99 5.23 7.64
N ILE A 116 -1.70 4.94 7.72
CA ILE A 116 -0.98 4.76 8.96
C ILE A 116 0.20 5.72 8.93
N ILE A 117 0.29 6.61 9.92
CA ILE A 117 1.44 7.50 10.11
C ILE A 117 2.20 7.04 11.34
N ILE A 118 3.50 6.79 11.18
CA ILE A 118 4.43 6.53 12.28
C ILE A 118 5.32 7.77 12.45
N PHE A 119 5.08 8.50 13.54
CA PHE A 119 5.89 9.67 13.89
C PHE A 119 7.24 9.26 14.48
N GLU A 120 8.23 10.13 14.46
CA GLU A 120 9.58 9.94 15.03
C GLU A 120 9.54 9.53 16.50
N SER A 121 8.53 10.02 17.25
CA SER A 121 8.27 9.62 18.63
C SER A 121 7.80 8.16 18.81
N GLY A 122 7.59 7.40 17.74
CA GLY A 122 6.99 6.06 17.74
C GLY A 122 5.46 6.04 17.80
N ILE A 123 4.82 7.18 18.07
CA ILE A 123 3.36 7.32 18.04
C ILE A 123 2.83 6.94 16.67
N THR A 124 1.84 6.06 16.63
CA THR A 124 1.14 5.66 15.42
C THR A 124 -0.27 6.24 15.40
N LYS A 125 -0.67 6.81 14.26
CA LYS A 125 -2.06 7.22 13.99
C LYS A 125 -2.59 6.49 12.77
N LYS A 126 -3.84 6.03 12.86
CA LYS A 126 -4.51 5.25 11.82
C LYS A 126 -5.85 5.88 11.49
N TYR A 127 -6.15 5.99 10.20
CA TYR A 127 -7.43 6.51 9.71
C TYR A 127 -7.86 5.73 8.47
N ALA A 128 -9.16 5.62 8.25
CA ALA A 128 -9.75 5.05 7.06
C ALA A 128 -10.66 6.09 6.39
N PHE A 129 -10.62 6.16 5.07
CA PHE A 129 -11.38 7.12 4.27
C PHE A 129 -12.13 6.38 3.18
N LYS A 130 -13.46 6.54 3.14
CA LYS A 130 -14.29 5.87 2.13
C LYS A 130 -13.98 6.41 0.74
N THR A 131 -13.93 5.54 -0.26
CA THR A 131 -13.63 5.95 -1.64
C THR A 131 -14.72 6.86 -2.23
N ASP A 132 -15.96 6.76 -1.76
CA ASP A 132 -17.06 7.67 -2.13
C ASP A 132 -16.86 9.11 -1.62
N GLU A 133 -16.28 9.27 -0.43
CA GLU A 133 -15.93 10.57 0.12
C GLU A 133 -14.75 11.17 -0.68
N LEU A 134 -13.72 10.35 -0.96
CA LEU A 134 -12.57 10.75 -1.77
C LEU A 134 -12.98 11.12 -3.21
N LYS A 135 -13.97 10.43 -3.79
CA LYS A 135 -14.57 10.77 -5.08
C LYS A 135 -15.21 12.16 -5.06
N THR A 136 -15.93 12.47 -3.98
CA THR A 136 -16.56 13.78 -3.81
C THR A 136 -15.50 14.89 -3.74
N VAL A 137 -14.40 14.65 -3.01
CA VAL A 137 -13.25 15.56 -2.96
C VAL A 137 -12.63 15.73 -4.36
N ASP A 138 -12.38 14.64 -5.08
CA ASP A 138 -11.77 14.67 -6.42
C ASP A 138 -12.57 15.51 -7.42
N ASN A 139 -13.89 15.35 -7.43
CA ASN A 139 -14.77 16.12 -8.31
C ASN A 139 -14.77 17.62 -7.96
N LYS A 140 -14.75 17.96 -6.67
CA LYS A 140 -14.67 19.35 -6.23
C LYS A 140 -13.33 19.99 -6.59
N THR A 141 -12.22 19.29 -6.38
CA THR A 141 -10.89 19.78 -6.75
C THR A 141 -10.79 20.07 -8.25
N LYS A 142 -11.28 19.16 -9.11
CA LYS A 142 -11.33 19.40 -10.56
C LYS A 142 -12.15 20.64 -10.95
N THR A 143 -13.24 20.89 -10.23
CA THR A 143 -14.05 22.10 -10.45
C THR A 143 -13.27 23.37 -10.07
N VAL A 144 -12.54 23.33 -8.94
CA VAL A 144 -11.67 24.43 -8.51
C VAL A 144 -10.58 24.69 -9.54
N ASP A 145 -9.94 23.65 -10.07
CA ASP A 145 -8.90 23.78 -11.09
C ASP A 145 -9.43 24.50 -12.34
N LEU A 146 -10.63 24.14 -12.82
CA LEU A 146 -11.29 24.82 -13.94
C LEU A 146 -11.55 26.31 -13.67
N VAL A 147 -11.99 26.64 -12.45
CA VAL A 147 -12.23 28.05 -12.05
C VAL A 147 -10.93 28.82 -11.98
N VAL A 148 -9.87 28.22 -11.43
CA VAL A 148 -8.54 28.83 -11.35
C VAL A 148 -7.98 29.09 -12.75
N ASP A 149 -8.12 28.13 -13.66
CA ASP A 149 -7.68 28.27 -15.05
C ASP A 149 -8.47 29.36 -15.78
N TYR A 150 -9.78 29.46 -15.52
CA TYR A 150 -10.60 30.55 -16.05
C TYR A 150 -10.16 31.93 -15.54
N ILE A 151 -9.76 32.05 -14.26
CA ILE A 151 -9.28 33.31 -13.69
C ILE A 151 -7.89 33.70 -14.22
N LYS A 152 -7.06 32.71 -14.53
CA LYS A 152 -5.69 32.93 -15.05
C LYS A 152 -5.66 33.18 -16.56
N GLY A 153 -6.71 32.79 -17.28
CA GLY A 153 -6.92 33.10 -18.70
C GLY A 153 -7.24 34.56 -18.94
#